data_AF-A0A1C4ZR34-F1
#
_entry.id   AF-A0A1C4ZR34-F1
#
_cell.length_a   1.000
_cell.length_b   1.000
_cell.length_c   1.000
_cell.angle_alpha   90.00
_cell.angle_beta   90.00
_cell.angle_gamma   90.00
#
_symmetry.space_group_name_H-M   'P 1'
#
loop_
_entity.id
_entity.type
_entity.pdbx_description
1 polymer ?
#
loop_
_entity_poly.entity_id
_entity_poly.type
_entity_poly.pdbx_seq_one_letter_code
_entity_poly.pdbx_strand_id
1 'polypeptide(L)'
;MFTTTFWKQAAERAVKSAAQALLGLWALDGWFDVLTADWPMAGGVALGGAVLSLLTSLVSLAGGPEQSPSLVSTTPPAAPVEPTARPSRDPHTAR
;
A
#
# COMPACT_ATOMS: atom_id res chain seq x y z
N MET A 1 10.77 -14.29 5.48
CA MET A 1 9.32 -14.51 5.67
C MET A 1 8.98 -14.14 7.10
N PHE A 2 7.94 -13.33 7.33
CA PHE A 2 7.66 -12.71 8.63
C PHE A 2 8.69 -11.66 9.09
N THR A 3 9.18 -10.85 8.16
CA THR A 3 9.93 -9.66 8.57
C THR A 3 9.01 -8.70 9.30
N THR A 4 9.54 -7.93 10.24
CA THR A 4 8.80 -6.88 10.95
C THR A 4 8.16 -5.89 9.97
N THR A 5 8.82 -5.61 8.84
CA THR A 5 8.32 -4.78 7.76
C THR A 5 7.05 -5.33 7.11
N PHE A 6 6.99 -6.64 6.82
CA PHE A 6 5.79 -7.27 6.26
C PHE A 6 4.60 -7.10 7.20
N TRP A 7 4.76 -7.45 8.47
CA TRP A 7 3.68 -7.38 9.47
C TRP A 7 3.23 -5.95 9.71
N LYS A 8 4.15 -4.97 9.69
CA LYS A 8 3.80 -3.55 9.79
C LYS A 8 2.93 -3.10 8.62
N GLN A 9 3.29 -3.45 7.40
CA GLN A 9 2.52 -3.09 6.20
C GLN A 9 1.16 -3.82 6.16
N ALA A 10 1.12 -5.11 6.52
CA ALA A 10 -0.12 -5.87 6.58
C ALA A 10 -1.07 -5.32 7.66
N ALA A 11 -0.54 -4.93 8.82
CA ALA A 11 -1.33 -4.31 9.90
C ALA A 11 -1.89 -2.94 9.49
N GLU A 12 -1.08 -2.08 8.87
CA GLU A 12 -1.55 -0.78 8.35
C GLU A 12 -2.69 -0.96 7.35
N ARG A 13 -2.57 -1.93 6.45
CA ARG A 13 -3.64 -2.28 5.50
C ARG A 13 -4.88 -2.82 6.20
N ALA A 14 -4.72 -3.69 7.19
CA ALA A 14 -5.85 -4.26 7.93
C ALA A 14 -6.65 -3.19 8.68
N VAL A 15 -5.97 -2.26 9.36
CA VAL A 15 -6.62 -1.14 10.06
C VAL A 15 -7.31 -0.22 9.06
N LYS A 16 -6.69 0.08 7.92
CA LYS A 16 -7.31 0.88 6.86
C LYS A 16 -8.56 0.21 6.30
N SER A 17 -8.52 -1.10 6.06
CA SER A 17 -9.69 -1.87 5.61
C SER A 17 -10.81 -1.90 6.65
N ALA A 18 -10.49 -2.01 7.94
CA ALA A 18 -11.48 -1.91 9.01
C ALA A 18 -12.18 -0.54 9.02
N ALA A 19 -11.42 0.55 8.92
CA ALA A 19 -11.96 1.90 8.84
C ALA A 19 -12.83 2.08 7.60
N GLN A 20 -12.38 1.61 6.43
CA GLN A 20 -13.16 1.67 5.19
C GLN A 20 -14.46 0.86 5.27
N ALA A 21 -14.45 -0.29 5.94
CA ALA A 21 -15.65 -1.10 6.14
C ALA A 21 -16.69 -0.36 7.03
N LEU A 22 -16.23 0.28 8.12
CA LEU A 22 -17.08 1.11 8.97
C LEU A 22 -17.65 2.33 8.23
N LEU A 23 -16.81 3.04 7.48
CA LEU A 23 -17.24 4.17 6.65
C LEU A 23 -18.29 3.73 5.63
N GLY A 24 -18.11 2.56 5.00
CA GLY A 24 -19.10 1.98 4.09
C GLY A 24 -20.41 1.66 4.78
N LEU A 25 -20.36 1.01 5.95
CA LEU A 25 -21.55 0.68 6.76
C LEU A 25 -22.37 1.94 7.07
N TRP A 26 -21.72 2.99 7.58
CA TRP A 26 -22.40 4.21 8.00
C TRP A 26 -22.82 5.11 6.83
N ALA A 27 -22.09 5.08 5.70
CA ALA A 27 -22.50 5.79 4.50
C ALA A 27 -23.81 5.23 3.92
N LEU A 28 -24.08 3.94 4.09
CA LEU A 28 -25.31 3.29 3.62
C LEU A 28 -26.53 3.61 4.51
N ASP A 29 -26.32 3.92 5.79
CA ASP A 29 -27.39 4.24 6.74
C ASP A 29 -27.97 5.66 6.51
N GLY A 30 -27.27 6.51 5.74
CA GLY A 30 -27.72 7.83 5.31
C GLY A 30 -27.66 8.92 6.40
N TRP A 31 -27.85 8.56 7.67
CA TRP A 31 -27.76 9.45 8.84
C TRP A 31 -27.00 8.74 9.97
N PHE A 32 -25.69 8.93 10.03
CA PHE A 32 -24.87 8.34 11.08
C PHE A 32 -25.02 9.11 12.41
N ASP A 33 -25.54 8.43 13.43
CA ASP A 33 -25.49 8.87 14.83
C ASP A 33 -24.62 7.91 15.66
N VAL A 34 -23.54 8.45 16.22
CA VAL A 34 -22.57 7.70 17.03
C VAL A 34 -23.17 7.19 18.35
N LEU A 35 -24.18 7.84 18.89
CA LEU A 35 -24.76 7.48 20.19
C LEU A 35 -25.75 6.31 20.08
N THR A 36 -26.36 6.14 18.90
CA THR A 36 -27.36 5.09 18.64
C THR A 36 -26.84 3.99 17.73
N ALA A 37 -25.59 4.07 17.27
CA ALA A 37 -24.98 3.09 16.40
C ALA A 37 -24.98 1.68 17.03
N ASP A 38 -25.28 0.66 16.22
CA ASP A 38 -25.12 -0.74 16.61
C ASP A 38 -23.61 -1.09 16.66
N TRP A 39 -23.02 -0.90 17.85
CA TRP A 39 -21.61 -1.18 18.09
C TRP A 39 -21.21 -2.65 17.89
N PRO A 40 -22.02 -3.65 18.31
CA PRO A 40 -21.78 -5.05 17.95
C PRO A 40 -21.67 -5.27 16.44
N MET A 41 -22.61 -4.77 15.64
CA MET A 41 -22.58 -4.90 14.19
C MET A 41 -21.37 -4.18 13.59
N ALA A 42 -21.14 -2.92 14.00
CA ALA A 42 -20.00 -2.13 13.55
C ALA A 42 -18.66 -2.83 13.84
N GLY A 43 -18.50 -3.37 15.06
CA GLY A 43 -17.33 -4.15 15.45
C GLY A 43 -17.14 -5.39 14.58
N GLY A 44 -18.22 -6.11 14.27
CA GLY A 44 -18.20 -7.26 13.36
C GLY A 44 -17.77 -6.90 11.93
N VAL A 45 -18.29 -5.80 11.38
CA VAL A 45 -17.94 -5.30 10.04
C VAL A 45 -16.47 -4.85 9.98
N ALA A 46 -16.01 -4.10 10.99
CA ALA A 46 -14.63 -3.66 11.10
C ALA A 46 -13.66 -4.85 11.18
N LEU A 47 -13.97 -5.83 12.04
CA LEU A 47 -13.17 -7.05 12.19
C LEU A 47 -13.14 -7.86 10.90
N GLY A 48 -14.28 -8.01 10.22
CA GLY A 48 -14.35 -8.67 8.91
C GLY A 48 -13.44 -8.01 7.88
N GLY A 49 -13.49 -6.68 7.76
CA GLY A 49 -12.60 -5.92 6.88
C GLY A 49 -11.11 -6.12 7.19
N ALA A 50 -10.73 -6.10 8.46
CA ALA A 50 -9.35 -6.35 8.89
C ALA A 50 -8.89 -7.78 8.56
N VAL A 51 -9.70 -8.80 8.89
CA VAL A 51 -9.37 -10.21 8.67
C VAL A 51 -9.21 -10.51 7.18
N LEU A 52 -10.13 -10.04 6.34
CA LEU A 52 -10.04 -10.21 4.89
C LEU A 52 -8.77 -9.57 4.30
N SER A 53 -8.38 -8.40 4.81
CA SER A 53 -7.15 -7.70 4.40
C SER A 53 -5.89 -8.46 4.81
N LEU A 54 -5.87 -9.05 6.01
CA LEU A 54 -4.78 -9.91 6.47
C LEU A 54 -4.68 -11.19 5.63
N LEU A 55 -5.80 -11.88 5.39
CA LEU A 55 -5.83 -13.09 4.55
C LEU A 55 -5.34 -12.80 3.13
N THR A 56 -5.74 -11.66 2.56
CA THR A 56 -5.27 -11.23 1.24
C THR A 56 -3.77 -10.97 1.24
N SER A 57 -3.25 -10.33 2.30
CA SER A 57 -1.81 -10.08 2.46
C SER A 57 -1.01 -11.39 2.56
N LEU A 58 -1.58 -12.43 3.19
CA LEU A 58 -1.01 -13.78 3.24
C LEU A 58 -1.02 -14.45 1.86
N VAL A 59 -2.09 -14.31 1.09
CA VAL A 59 -2.15 -14.82 -0.30
C VAL A 59 -1.11 -14.14 -1.19
N SER A 60 -0.89 -12.82 -1.03
CA SER A 60 0.12 -12.09 -1.80
C SER A 60 1.55 -12.59 -1.56
N LEU A 61 1.85 -13.13 -0.37
CA LEU A 61 3.15 -13.78 -0.10
C LEU A 61 3.38 -15.05 -0.91
N ALA A 62 2.32 -15.76 -1.32
CA ALA A 62 2.44 -17.02 -2.06
C ALA A 62 2.73 -16.80 -3.56
N GLY A 63 2.57 -15.58 -4.09
CA GLY A 63 2.67 -15.28 -5.52
C GLY A 63 3.70 -14.21 -5.92
N GLY A 64 4.44 -13.61 -4.98
CA GLY A 64 5.35 -12.48 -5.25
C GLY A 64 6.84 -12.80 -5.01
N PRO A 65 7.76 -12.31 -5.85
CA PRO A 65 9.21 -12.50 -5.67
C PRO A 65 9.82 -11.68 -4.51
N GLU A 66 9.06 -10.75 -3.92
CA GLU A 66 9.49 -9.89 -2.82
C GLU A 66 8.78 -10.29 -1.52
N GLN A 67 9.47 -10.24 -0.38
CA GLN A 67 8.90 -10.52 0.95
C GLN A 67 7.98 -9.38 1.45
N SER A 68 7.02 -8.99 0.63
CA SER A 68 6.14 -7.83 0.80
C SER A 68 4.67 -8.26 0.65
N PRO A 69 3.71 -7.66 1.38
CA PRO A 69 2.29 -7.87 1.11
C PRO A 69 1.82 -7.19 -0.19
N SER A 70 2.74 -6.58 -0.95
CA SER A 70 2.49 -5.97 -2.25
C SER A 70 3.05 -6.82 -3.39
N LEU A 71 2.32 -6.91 -4.50
CA LEU A 71 2.73 -7.66 -5.70
C LEU A 71 3.70 -6.88 -6.61
N VAL A 72 3.97 -5.60 -6.33
CA VAL A 72 4.86 -4.75 -7.15
C VAL A 72 6.14 -4.39 -6.39
N SER A 73 7.27 -4.49 -7.08
CA SER A 73 8.58 -4.05 -6.56
C SER A 73 8.70 -2.52 -6.65
N THR A 74 9.07 -1.87 -5.55
CA THR A 74 9.51 -0.46 -5.55
C THR A 74 11.02 -0.41 -5.86
N THR A 75 11.41 -0.85 -7.05
CA THR A 75 12.74 -0.55 -7.57
C THR A 75 12.66 0.85 -8.17
N PRO A 76 13.38 1.86 -7.65
CA PRO A 76 13.46 3.16 -8.32
C PRO A 76 13.90 2.96 -9.77
N PRO A 77 13.28 3.64 -10.75
CA PRO A 77 13.80 3.63 -12.12
C PRO A 77 15.29 3.97 -12.04
N ALA A 78 16.14 3.15 -12.68
CA ALA A 78 17.56 3.45 -12.79
C ALA A 78 17.67 4.93 -13.16
N ALA A 79 18.36 5.71 -12.31
CA ALA A 79 18.49 7.15 -12.49
C ALA A 79 18.81 7.43 -13.97
N PRO A 80 18.21 8.47 -14.60
CA PRO A 80 18.58 8.84 -15.95
C PRO A 80 20.11 8.89 -16.00
N VAL A 81 20.71 8.02 -16.80
CA VAL A 81 22.15 8.08 -17.06
C VAL A 81 22.40 9.46 -17.66
N GLU A 82 22.86 10.40 -16.85
CA GLU A 82 23.27 11.71 -17.30
C GLU A 82 24.30 11.46 -18.40
N PRO A 83 24.04 11.88 -19.66
CA PRO A 83 25.00 11.68 -20.72
C PRO A 83 26.26 12.42 -20.32
N THR A 84 27.29 11.66 -19.95
CA THR A 84 28.66 12.12 -19.67
C THR A 84 28.98 13.28 -20.61
N ALA A 85 29.24 14.45 -20.03
CA ALA A 85 29.53 15.69 -20.73
C ALA A 85 30.29 15.43 -22.03
N ARG A 86 29.66 15.78 -23.16
CA ARG A 86 30.26 15.75 -24.49
C ARG A 86 31.56 16.59 -24.39
N PRO A 87 32.75 16.04 -24.63
CA PRO A 87 33.98 16.84 -24.52
C PRO A 87 33.86 18.02 -25.48
N SER A 88 34.04 19.22 -24.92
CA SER A 88 34.13 20.50 -25.62
C SER A 88 35.06 20.34 -26.81
N ARG A 89 34.54 20.55 -28.02
CA ARG A 89 35.33 20.48 -29.24
C ARG A 89 36.16 21.78 -29.30
N ASP A 90 37.47 21.68 -29.04
CA ASP A 90 38.39 22.82 -29.10
C ASP A 90 38.37 23.50 -30.48
N PRO A 91 38.21 24.83 -30.56
CA PRO A 91 38.28 25.57 -31.82
C PRO A 91 39.72 25.99 -32.13
N HIS A 92 40.58 25.05 -32.54
CA HIS A 92 41.86 25.41 -33.17
C HIS A 92 42.25 24.40 -34.24
N THR A 93 41.74 24.61 -35.47
CA THR A 93 42.46 24.33 -36.72
C THR A 93 41.64 24.85 -37.89
N ALA A 94 41.92 26.09 -38.31
CA ALA A 94 41.83 26.51 -39.70
C ALA A 94 42.91 27.57 -39.89
N ARG A 95 44.01 27.12 -40.48
CA ARG A 95 45.06 27.95 -41.08
C ARG A 95 44.54 28.58 -42.36
#